data_AF-K6UTF8-F1
#
_entry.id   AF-K6UTF8-F1
#
_cell.length_a   1.000
_cell.length_b   1.000
_cell.length_c   1.000
_cell.angle_alpha   90.00
_cell.angle_beta   90.00
_cell.angle_gamma   90.00
#
_symmetry.space_group_name_H-M   'P 1'
#
loop_
_entity.id
_entity.type
_entity.pdbx_description
1 polymer ?
#
loop_
_entity_poly.entity_id
_entity_poly.type
_entity_poly.pdbx_seq_one_letter_code
_entity_poly.pdbx_strand_id
1 'polypeptide(L)'
;MVDVLRKLKSKGNIALGVVGGSDYRKIIEQIKYPEIFEFIFSENGVVAYRDNEQFYSESITQFLGEEKMQQLVNYCLVYIANLQVPKKRGTFIELRNGMINISPIGRNCTREERAEFCTYNEENSILRTFQLSLMRK
;
A
#
# COMPACT_ATOMS: atom_id res chain seq x y z
N MET A 1 -13.78 11.66 21.46
CA MET A 1 -13.91 10.58 20.45
C MET A 1 -13.92 9.20 21.12
N VAL A 2 -12.83 8.80 21.79
CA VAL A 2 -12.70 7.50 22.46
C VAL A 2 -13.85 7.19 23.43
N ASP A 3 -14.27 8.15 24.26
CA ASP A 3 -15.35 7.93 25.23
C ASP A 3 -16.70 7.65 24.57
N VAL A 4 -16.95 8.26 23.41
CA VAL A 4 -18.15 8.02 22.60
C VAL A 4 -18.14 6.59 22.06
N LEU A 5 -17.00 6.12 21.54
CA LEU A 5 -16.86 4.75 21.05
C LEU A 5 -17.04 3.73 22.18
N ARG A 6 -16.47 3.98 23.36
CA ARG A 6 -16.68 3.12 24.54
C ARG A 6 -18.15 3.06 24.96
N LYS A 7 -18.85 4.19 24.95
CA LYS A 7 -20.29 4.26 25.24
C LYS A 7 -21.14 3.52 24.19
N LEU A 8 -20.68 3.46 22.94
CA LEU A 8 -21.33 2.65 21.91
C LEU A 8 -21.11 1.15 22.16
N LYS A 9 -19.87 0.73 22.43
CA LYS A 9 -19.54 -0.68 22.74
C LYS A 9 -20.30 -1.19 23.96
N SER A 10 -20.49 -0.36 25.00
CA SER A 10 -21.19 -0.76 26.22
C SER A 10 -22.69 -1.06 26.02
N LYS A 11 -23.28 -0.72 24.86
CA LYS A 11 -24.67 -1.10 24.54
C LYS A 11 -24.82 -2.59 24.21
N GLY A 12 -23.71 -3.30 23.94
CA GLY A 12 -23.69 -4.75 23.73
C GLY A 12 -24.25 -5.24 22.38
N ASN A 13 -24.98 -4.41 21.65
CA ASN A 13 -25.58 -4.74 20.34
C ASN A 13 -24.93 -3.97 19.17
N ILE A 14 -23.78 -3.34 19.39
CA ILE A 14 -23.05 -2.56 18.37
C ILE A 14 -21.64 -3.14 18.23
N ALA A 15 -21.35 -3.67 17.04
CA ALA A 15 -19.98 -4.00 16.64
C ALA A 15 -19.26 -2.72 16.21
N LEU A 16 -18.00 -2.57 16.64
CA LEU A 16 -17.14 -1.48 16.21
C LEU A 16 -16.01 -2.04 15.35
N GLY A 17 -15.75 -1.37 14.24
CA GLY A 17 -14.65 -1.70 13.33
C GLY A 17 -13.75 -0.50 13.09
N VAL A 18 -12.47 -0.76 12.85
CA VAL A 18 -11.51 0.24 12.35
C VAL A 18 -10.87 -0.26 11.07
N VAL A 19 -10.65 0.64 10.11
CA VAL A 19 -9.96 0.35 8.86
C VAL A 19 -8.84 1.36 8.62
N GLY A 20 -7.68 0.88 8.17
CA GLY A 20 -6.55 1.72 7.82
C GLY A 20 -5.66 1.11 6.75
N GLY A 21 -4.99 1.95 5.97
CA GLY A 21 -4.03 1.51 4.95
C GLY A 21 -2.66 1.10 5.50
N SER A 22 -2.44 1.27 6.81
CA SER A 22 -1.21 0.84 7.48
C SER A 22 -1.26 -0.64 7.84
N ASP A 23 -0.10 -1.22 8.14
CA ASP A 23 -0.01 -2.54 8.75
C ASP A 23 -0.69 -2.56 10.14
N TYR A 24 -1.03 -3.76 10.61
CA TYR A 24 -1.72 -3.98 11.88
C TYR A 24 -1.01 -3.32 13.07
N ARG A 25 0.33 -3.44 13.15
CA ARG A 25 1.11 -2.92 14.29
C ARG A 25 0.97 -1.40 14.39
N LYS A 26 1.10 -0.68 13.28
CA LYS A 26 0.92 0.78 13.26
C LYS A 26 -0.49 1.22 13.62
N ILE A 27 -1.52 0.47 13.19
CA ILE A 27 -2.90 0.79 13.56
C ILE A 27 -3.08 0.65 15.08
N ILE A 28 -2.59 -0.44 15.67
CA ILE A 28 -2.69 -0.67 17.12
C ILE A 28 -1.91 0.39 17.92
N GLU A 29 -0.69 0.76 17.48
CA GLU A 29 0.11 1.81 18.13
C GLU A 29 -0.60 3.17 18.19
N GLN A 30 -1.46 3.48 17.21
CA GLN A 30 -2.21 4.73 17.16
C GLN A 30 -3.49 4.71 18.01
N ILE A 31 -3.93 3.54 18.46
CA ILE A 31 -5.21 3.36 19.17
C ILE A 31 -4.94 3.07 20.65
N LYS A 32 -5.44 3.95 21.52
CA LYS A 32 -5.26 3.82 22.98
C LYS A 32 -5.96 2.60 23.60
N TYR A 33 -7.11 2.18 23.04
CA TYR A 33 -7.93 1.08 23.52
C TYR A 33 -8.39 0.20 22.33
N PRO A 34 -7.51 -0.61 21.73
CA PRO A 34 -7.86 -1.42 20.55
C PRO A 34 -8.95 -2.46 20.82
N GLU A 35 -9.09 -2.91 22.07
CA GLU A 35 -10.06 -3.91 22.52
C GLU A 35 -11.54 -3.47 22.38
N ILE A 36 -11.80 -2.18 22.14
CA ILE A 36 -13.16 -1.69 21.90
C ILE A 36 -13.65 -2.06 20.49
N PHE A 37 -12.74 -2.35 19.57
CA PHE A 37 -13.03 -2.73 18.19
C PHE A 37 -13.13 -4.26 18.10
N GLU A 38 -14.31 -4.74 17.69
CA GLU A 38 -14.50 -6.14 17.35
C GLU A 38 -13.78 -6.49 16.05
N PHE A 39 -13.74 -5.54 15.09
CA PHE A 39 -13.09 -5.73 13.79
C PHE A 39 -11.93 -4.77 13.59
N ILE A 40 -10.78 -5.28 13.14
CA ILE A 40 -9.62 -4.47 12.78
C ILE A 40 -9.18 -4.86 11.37
N PHE A 41 -9.27 -3.91 10.45
CA PHE A 41 -8.93 -4.08 9.03
C PHE A 41 -7.66 -3.28 8.71
N SER A 42 -6.52 -3.97 8.66
CA SER A 42 -5.24 -3.39 8.22
C SER A 42 -5.04 -3.55 6.71
N GLU A 43 -4.15 -2.74 6.14
CA GLU A 43 -3.88 -2.73 4.70
C GLU A 43 -5.16 -2.61 3.85
N ASN A 44 -6.08 -1.75 4.29
CA ASN A 44 -7.42 -1.56 3.69
C ASN A 44 -8.29 -2.84 3.69
N GLY A 45 -8.09 -3.74 4.64
CA GLY A 45 -8.86 -4.98 4.79
C GLY A 45 -8.24 -6.19 4.10
N VAL A 46 -7.07 -6.06 3.48
CA VAL A 46 -6.28 -7.19 2.99
C VAL A 46 -5.89 -8.13 4.13
N VAL A 47 -5.76 -7.60 5.34
CA VAL A 47 -5.64 -8.39 6.58
C VAL A 47 -6.75 -7.95 7.53
N ALA A 48 -7.54 -8.91 8.02
CA ALA A 48 -8.67 -8.65 8.90
C ALA A 48 -8.64 -9.52 10.16
N TYR A 49 -8.91 -8.87 11.28
CA TYR A 49 -9.02 -9.48 12.59
C TYR A 49 -10.44 -9.31 13.13
N ARG A 50 -10.90 -10.32 13.86
CA ARG A 50 -12.11 -10.30 14.67
C ARG A 50 -11.75 -10.80 16.07
N ASP A 51 -12.08 -10.03 17.10
CA ASP A 51 -11.78 -10.40 18.50
C ASP A 51 -10.29 -10.77 18.73
N ASN A 52 -9.38 -10.02 18.08
CA ASN A 52 -7.93 -10.26 18.03
C ASN A 52 -7.47 -11.54 17.32
N GLU A 53 -8.38 -12.31 16.72
CA GLU A 53 -8.05 -13.46 15.88
C GLU A 53 -8.09 -13.05 14.40
N GLN A 54 -7.03 -13.37 13.66
CA GLN A 54 -7.00 -13.14 12.22
C GLN A 54 -7.95 -14.13 11.54
N PHE A 55 -9.01 -13.64 10.91
CA PHE A 55 -9.97 -14.49 10.20
C PHE A 55 -9.83 -14.39 8.67
N TYR A 56 -9.12 -13.38 8.18
CA TYR A 56 -8.86 -13.20 6.75
C TYR A 56 -7.50 -12.56 6.51
N SER A 57 -6.80 -13.06 5.50
CA SER A 57 -5.62 -12.42 4.93
C SER A 57 -5.54 -12.81 3.47
N GLU A 58 -5.13 -11.88 2.63
CA GLU A 58 -4.90 -12.10 1.21
C GLU A 58 -3.54 -11.51 0.80
N SER A 59 -3.03 -11.93 -0.36
CA SER A 59 -1.86 -11.28 -0.95
C SER A 59 -2.05 -11.05 -2.45
N ILE A 60 -1.43 -9.99 -2.96
CA ILE A 60 -1.49 -9.65 -4.38
C ILE A 60 -0.86 -10.75 -5.26
N THR A 61 0.12 -11.48 -4.74
CA THR A 61 0.74 -12.62 -5.42
C THR A 61 -0.22 -13.81 -5.53
N GLN A 62 -0.97 -14.12 -4.48
CA GLN A 62 -2.00 -15.15 -4.51
C GLN A 62 -3.18 -14.74 -5.41
N PHE A 63 -3.65 -13.50 -5.27
CA PHE A 63 -4.77 -12.97 -6.06
C PHE A 63 -4.48 -12.92 -7.56
N LEU A 64 -3.29 -12.46 -7.96
CA LEU A 64 -2.92 -12.35 -9.38
C LEU A 64 -2.37 -13.66 -9.95
N GLY A 65 -1.67 -14.46 -9.14
CA GLY A 65 -0.90 -15.62 -9.57
C GLY A 65 0.45 -15.26 -10.21
N GLU A 66 1.37 -16.22 -10.22
CA GLU A 66 2.77 -16.03 -10.64
C GLU A 66 2.92 -15.59 -12.10
N GLU A 67 2.09 -16.09 -13.01
CA GLU A 67 2.19 -15.73 -14.43
C GLU A 67 1.97 -14.23 -14.66
N LYS A 68 0.87 -13.69 -14.11
CA LYS A 68 0.55 -12.26 -14.22
C LYS A 68 1.55 -11.39 -13.46
N MET A 69 2.01 -11.87 -12.30
CA MET A 69 3.05 -11.19 -11.52
C MET A 69 4.34 -11.04 -12.32
N GLN A 70 4.83 -12.12 -12.95
CA GLN A 70 6.04 -12.07 -13.77
C GLN A 70 5.85 -11.16 -14.99
N GLN A 71 4.71 -11.21 -15.67
CA GLN A 71 4.42 -10.33 -16.80
C GLN A 71 4.47 -8.84 -16.40
N LEU A 72 3.84 -8.50 -15.27
CA LEU A 72 3.84 -7.14 -14.72
C LEU A 72 5.27 -6.69 -14.36
N VAL A 73 6.00 -7.52 -13.62
CA VAL A 73 7.37 -7.20 -13.17
C VAL A 73 8.30 -7.05 -14.36
N ASN A 74 8.29 -7.98 -15.31
CA ASN A 74 9.12 -7.93 -16.52
C ASN A 74 8.86 -6.66 -17.32
N TYR A 75 7.59 -6.33 -17.54
CA TYR A 75 7.22 -5.10 -18.24
C TYR A 75 7.75 -3.86 -17.51
N CYS A 76 7.54 -3.78 -16.19
CA CYS A 76 7.99 -2.63 -15.41
C CYS A 76 9.52 -2.49 -15.41
N LEU A 77 10.26 -3.59 -15.27
CA LEU A 77 11.72 -3.58 -15.30
C LEU A 77 12.25 -3.09 -16.66
N VAL A 78 11.72 -3.61 -17.76
CA VAL A 78 12.13 -3.18 -19.12
C VAL A 78 11.74 -1.72 -19.37
N TYR A 79 10.54 -1.30 -18.96
CA TYR A 79 10.10 0.08 -19.10
C TYR A 79 11.03 1.04 -18.34
N ILE A 80 11.27 0.76 -17.05
CA ILE A 80 12.12 1.59 -16.19
C ILE A 80 13.57 1.58 -16.67
N ALA A 81 14.09 0.46 -17.19
CA ALA A 81 15.43 0.39 -17.75
C ALA A 81 15.63 1.39 -18.91
N ASN A 82 14.65 1.50 -19.81
CA ASN A 82 14.70 2.38 -20.98
C ASN A 82 14.28 3.84 -20.70
N LEU A 83 13.66 4.11 -19.56
CA LEU A 83 13.20 5.44 -19.20
C LEU A 83 14.36 6.35 -18.76
N GLN A 84 14.47 7.55 -19.32
CA GLN A 84 15.44 8.55 -18.86
C GLN A 84 14.82 9.47 -17.80
N VAL A 85 15.52 9.60 -16.67
CA VAL A 85 15.17 10.42 -15.51
C VAL A 85 16.47 11.01 -14.94
N PRO A 86 16.43 12.11 -14.16
CA PRO A 86 17.64 12.76 -13.68
C PRO A 86 18.58 11.81 -12.91
N LYS A 87 18.00 10.91 -12.11
CA LYS A 87 18.71 9.94 -11.29
C LYS A 87 17.93 8.63 -11.20
N LYS A 88 18.65 7.50 -11.20
CA LYS A 88 18.12 6.17 -10.83
C LYS A 88 18.87 5.64 -9.62
N ARG A 89 18.15 4.98 -8.71
CA ARG A 89 18.69 4.38 -7.50
C ARG A 89 18.36 2.89 -7.48
N GLY A 90 17.72 2.39 -6.43
CA GLY A 90 17.31 1.00 -6.29
C GLY A 90 15.93 0.89 -5.67
N THR A 91 15.41 -0.33 -5.59
CA THR A 91 14.04 -0.61 -5.15
C THR A 91 13.02 0.04 -6.09
N PHE A 92 13.10 -0.32 -7.37
CA PHE A 92 12.19 0.16 -8.43
C PHE A 92 10.81 -0.49 -8.36
N ILE A 93 10.76 -1.73 -7.89
CA ILE A 93 9.55 -2.50 -7.66
C ILE A 93 9.63 -3.04 -6.24
N GLU A 94 8.67 -2.69 -5.40
CA GLU A 94 8.56 -3.14 -4.01
C GLU A 94 7.22 -3.86 -3.85
N LEU A 95 7.29 -5.15 -3.51
CA LEU A 95 6.11 -5.94 -3.18
C LEU A 95 5.65 -5.62 -1.75
N ARG A 96 4.36 -5.40 -1.58
CA ARG A 96 3.64 -5.35 -0.29
C ARG A 96 2.52 -6.39 -0.33
N ASN A 97 1.88 -6.68 0.81
CA ASN A 97 0.87 -7.75 0.84
C ASN A 97 -0.29 -7.44 -0.13
N GLY A 98 -0.89 -6.25 -0.05
CA GLY A 98 -2.03 -5.87 -0.89
C GLY A 98 -1.71 -5.16 -2.19
N MET A 99 -0.45 -4.76 -2.43
CA MET A 99 -0.12 -3.90 -3.57
C MET A 99 1.35 -4.00 -3.97
N ILE A 100 1.65 -3.52 -5.18
CA ILE A 100 3.03 -3.36 -5.66
C ILE A 100 3.31 -1.87 -5.82
N ASN A 101 4.37 -1.40 -5.19
CA ASN A 101 4.84 -0.02 -5.36
C ASN A 101 5.91 0.01 -6.45
N ILE A 102 5.67 0.81 -7.49
CA ILE A 102 6.59 0.97 -8.61
C ILE A 102 7.11 2.41 -8.61
N SER A 103 8.43 2.57 -8.58
CA SER A 103 9.11 3.87 -8.53
C SER A 103 10.19 3.94 -9.60
N PRO A 104 10.06 4.77 -10.66
CA PRO A 104 11.08 4.86 -11.71
C PRO A 104 12.43 5.42 -11.25
N ILE A 105 12.45 6.36 -10.30
CA ILE A 105 13.67 6.81 -9.63
C ILE A 105 14.25 5.74 -8.70
N GLY A 106 13.40 4.86 -8.17
CA GLY A 106 13.73 3.89 -7.12
C GLY A 106 13.51 4.46 -5.72
N ARG A 107 13.01 3.65 -4.79
CA ARG A 107 12.66 4.09 -3.43
C ARG A 107 13.84 4.39 -2.52
N ASN A 108 15.05 3.93 -2.87
CA ASN A 108 16.27 4.20 -2.11
C ASN A 108 16.86 5.60 -2.37
N CYS A 109 16.13 6.49 -3.06
CA CYS A 109 16.55 7.88 -3.26
C CYS A 109 16.50 8.72 -1.98
N THR A 110 17.31 9.78 -1.94
CA THR A 110 17.25 10.77 -0.87
C THR A 110 16.02 11.67 -1.03
N ARG A 111 15.76 12.54 -0.04
CA ARG A 111 14.65 13.49 -0.10
C ARG A 111 14.84 14.53 -1.21
N GLU A 112 16.07 14.99 -1.39
CA GLU A 112 16.46 15.96 -2.41
C GLU A 112 16.30 15.36 -3.81
N GLU A 113 16.79 14.14 -4.01
CA GLU A 113 16.65 13.42 -5.28
C GLU A 113 15.18 13.14 -5.62
N ARG A 114 14.36 12.83 -4.60
CA ARG A 114 12.92 12.67 -4.78
C ARG A 114 12.26 13.97 -5.22
N ALA A 115 12.61 15.08 -4.58
CA ALA A 115 12.06 16.39 -4.94
C ALA A 115 12.41 16.76 -6.39
N GLU A 116 13.66 16.57 -6.79
CA GLU A 116 14.11 16.77 -8.18
C GLU A 116 13.35 15.88 -9.18
N PHE A 117 13.13 14.60 -8.85
CA PHE A 117 12.31 13.71 -9.68
C PHE A 117 10.85 14.16 -9.74
N CYS A 118 10.28 14.67 -8.65
CA CYS A 118 8.91 15.21 -8.65
C CYS A 118 8.78 16.40 -9.60
N THR A 119 9.69 17.37 -9.55
CA THR A 119 9.72 18.51 -10.48
C THR A 119 9.89 18.03 -11.93
N TYR A 120 10.85 17.13 -12.19
CA TYR A 120 11.04 16.56 -13.53
C TYR A 120 9.79 15.82 -14.02
N ASN A 121 9.10 15.08 -13.15
CA ASN A 121 7.86 14.39 -13.48
C ASN A 121 6.70 15.35 -13.76
N GLU A 122 6.60 16.47 -13.05
CA GLU A 122 5.56 17.48 -13.30
C GLU A 122 5.70 18.09 -14.70
N GLU A 123 6.94 18.35 -15.13
CA GLU A 123 7.23 18.89 -16.45
C GLU A 123 7.06 17.85 -17.58
N ASN A 124 7.43 16.60 -17.33
CA ASN A 124 7.54 15.57 -18.38
C ASN A 124 6.46 14.48 -18.29
N SER A 125 5.57 14.52 -17.29
CA SER A 125 4.47 13.56 -17.08
C SER A 125 4.91 12.08 -17.09
N ILE A 126 6.09 11.80 -16.54
CA ILE A 126 6.74 10.48 -16.57
C ILE A 126 5.86 9.38 -15.97
N LEU A 127 5.39 9.58 -14.73
CA LEU A 127 4.57 8.61 -14.01
C LEU A 127 3.23 8.38 -14.71
N ARG A 128 2.62 9.45 -15.23
CA ARG A 128 1.34 9.34 -15.95
C ARG A 128 1.51 8.56 -17.26
N THR A 129 2.57 8.83 -18.00
CA THR A 129 2.87 8.13 -19.26
C THR A 129 3.14 6.65 -19.00
N PHE A 130 3.90 6.33 -17.95
CA PHE A 130 4.16 4.95 -17.55
C PHE A 130 2.86 4.22 -17.16
N GLN A 131 2.02 4.83 -16.32
CA GLN A 131 0.73 4.27 -15.92
C GLN A 131 -0.16 3.96 -17.14
N LEU A 132 -0.28 4.91 -18.08
CA LEU A 132 -1.07 4.72 -19.29
C LEU A 132 -0.51 3.62 -20.19
N SER A 133 0.81 3.47 -20.26
CA SER A 133 1.45 2.42 -21.03
C SER A 133 1.19 1.03 -20.43
N LEU A 134 1.19 0.92 -19.10
CA LEU A 134 0.87 -0.31 -18.39
C LEU A 134 -0.60 -0.73 -18.58
N MET A 135 -1.54 0.22 -18.54
CA MET A 135 -2.98 -0.06 -18.69
C MET A 135 -3.42 -0.49 -20.11
N ARG A 136 -2.57 -0.29 -21.12
CA ARG A 136 -2.86 -0.67 -22.52
C ARG A 136 -2.46 -2.11 -22.84
N LYS A 137 -1.79 -2.79 -21.91
CA LYS A 137 -1.43 -4.21 -22.01
C LYS A 137 -2.43 -5.05 -21.23
#